data_AF-A0A1I7U1E0-F1
#
_entry.id   AF-A0A1I7U1E0-F1
#
_cell.length_a   1.000
_cell.length_b   1.000
_cell.length_c   1.000
_cell.angle_alpha   90.00
_cell.angle_beta   90.00
_cell.angle_gamma   90.00
#
_symmetry.space_group_name_H-M   'P 1'
#
loop_
_entity.id
_entity.type
_entity.pdbx_description
1 polymer ?
#
loop_
_entity_poly.entity_id
_entity_poly.type
_entity_poly.pdbx_seq_one_letter_code
_entity_poly.pdbx_strand_id
1 'polypeptide(L)'
;MFPIYGAPLTCKIIFYFFLKIRIISRYNFSLLSKRAKSISKRKKGNKFQVSLSIGSRSLEVHRNNKHVCGMVFKMNRFIDSRITPPIIPDVTQFIQETQHFMNVFNCCFKTIELELNPPLTYDQLFEMINWLNEMKTEIEEVAIVSAKRHMFEFFMNRFRKSINQLYTPLRYFESDGIVFKRLNFEVKELFYSIRCDWFNLECLSNMNTENISAYKNNFSAEELNVFLRSWQEGKTNRNLKQIVLVTSVSSDMKEVLKDCGAELMDPRTTKLKFRERNRFGYFDSRIYGGIHIRRNDGRLAVIRTDGYDYFREDNVHERQIRKYLRNRDIWNSENSHDKWYEHAFNIYFF
;
A
#
# COMPACT_ATOMS: atom_id res chain seq x y z
N MET A 1 -24.88 5.89 22.83
CA MET A 1 -24.69 5.48 21.42
C MET A 1 -24.85 3.97 21.39
N PHE A 2 -25.96 3.43 20.87
CA PHE A 2 -26.27 1.99 20.95
C PHE A 2 -25.36 1.16 20.03
N PRO A 3 -24.79 0.03 20.50
CA PRO A 3 -23.99 -0.85 19.66
C PRO A 3 -24.88 -1.69 18.74
N ILE A 4 -24.87 -1.41 17.42
CA ILE A 4 -25.65 -2.12 16.38
C ILE A 4 -25.04 -3.51 16.06
N TYR A 5 -24.16 -4.04 16.89
CA TYR A 5 -23.42 -5.26 16.56
C TYR A 5 -24.30 -6.52 16.56
N GLY A 6 -25.47 -6.51 17.21
CA GLY A 6 -26.46 -7.61 17.21
C GLY A 6 -27.79 -7.33 16.48
N ALA A 7 -27.95 -6.20 15.80
CA ALA A 7 -29.24 -5.85 15.20
C ALA A 7 -29.54 -6.65 13.90
N PRO A 8 -30.82 -6.95 13.61
CA PRO A 8 -31.26 -7.56 12.35
C PRO A 8 -30.73 -6.81 11.13
N LEU A 9 -30.48 -7.54 10.03
CA LEU A 9 -29.96 -6.98 8.78
C LEU A 9 -30.80 -5.79 8.28
N THR A 10 -32.12 -5.88 8.43
CA THR A 10 -33.09 -4.83 8.09
C THR A 10 -32.85 -3.53 8.87
N CYS A 11 -32.58 -3.60 10.17
CA CYS A 11 -32.26 -2.42 11.00
C CYS A 11 -30.94 -1.76 10.57
N LYS A 12 -29.93 -2.56 10.17
CA LYS A 12 -28.66 -2.04 9.65
C LYS A 12 -28.87 -1.29 8.33
N ILE A 13 -29.65 -1.86 7.40
CA ILE A 13 -29.99 -1.24 6.11
C ILE A 13 -30.69 0.10 6.32
N ILE A 14 -31.72 0.13 7.17
CA ILE A 14 -32.49 1.35 7.49
C ILE A 14 -31.56 2.44 8.07
N PHE A 15 -30.68 2.06 9.00
CA PHE A 15 -29.72 3.01 9.59
C PHE A 15 -28.79 3.64 8.54
N TYR A 16 -28.21 2.83 7.64
CA TYR A 16 -27.33 3.35 6.59
C TYR A 16 -28.08 4.21 5.58
N PHE A 17 -29.33 3.86 5.25
CA PHE A 17 -30.19 4.67 4.39
C PHE A 17 -30.45 6.06 4.98
N PHE A 18 -30.86 6.15 6.25
CA PHE A 18 -31.03 7.45 6.92
C PHE A 18 -29.72 8.21 7.05
N LEU A 19 -28.60 7.53 7.28
CA LEU A 19 -27.28 8.16 7.35
C LEU A 19 -26.88 8.78 6.02
N LYS A 20 -27.11 8.05 4.91
CA LYS A 20 -26.89 8.53 3.54
C LYS A 20 -27.71 9.78 3.24
N ILE A 21 -29.03 9.74 3.45
CA ILE A 21 -29.91 10.91 3.24
C ILE A 21 -29.39 12.10 4.04
N ARG A 22 -29.03 11.88 5.31
CA ARG A 22 -28.51 12.95 6.17
C ARG A 22 -27.20 13.56 5.67
N ILE A 23 -26.32 12.79 5.03
CA ILE A 23 -25.09 13.31 4.42
C ILE A 23 -25.43 14.17 3.21
N ILE A 24 -26.19 13.63 2.27
CA ILE A 24 -26.55 14.31 1.01
C ILE A 24 -27.32 15.60 1.30
N SER A 25 -28.37 15.54 2.12
CA SER A 25 -29.17 16.71 2.47
C SER A 25 -28.34 17.79 3.18
N ARG A 26 -27.38 17.39 4.04
CA ARG A 26 -26.52 18.34 4.75
C ARG A 26 -25.48 18.98 3.83
N TYR A 27 -24.94 18.22 2.87
CA TYR A 27 -24.08 18.76 1.83
C TYR A 27 -24.86 19.78 1.00
N ASN A 28 -26.04 19.42 0.47
CA ASN A 28 -26.87 20.33 -0.32
C ASN A 28 -27.29 21.58 0.46
N PHE A 29 -27.69 21.44 1.73
CA PHE A 29 -27.98 22.59 2.59
C PHE A 29 -26.78 23.50 2.76
N SER A 30 -25.56 22.94 2.87
CA SER A 30 -24.35 23.72 3.08
C SER A 30 -23.95 24.59 1.89
N LEU A 31 -24.47 24.30 0.69
CA LEU A 31 -24.27 25.08 -0.53
C LEU A 31 -25.15 26.35 -0.58
N LEU A 32 -26.23 26.43 0.22
CA LEU A 32 -27.21 27.51 0.11
C LEU A 32 -26.67 28.88 0.56
N SER A 33 -25.78 28.93 1.55
CA SER A 33 -25.19 30.18 2.05
C SER A 33 -23.99 29.93 2.97
N LYS A 34 -23.21 30.99 3.26
CA LYS A 34 -22.15 30.97 4.29
C LYS A 34 -22.70 30.57 5.68
N ARG A 35 -23.91 31.03 6.03
CA ARG A 35 -24.59 30.69 7.29
C ARG A 35 -24.97 29.21 7.30
N ALA A 36 -25.56 28.70 6.22
CA ALA A 36 -25.92 27.29 6.09
C ALA A 36 -24.68 26.39 6.15
N LYS A 37 -23.57 26.78 5.51
CA LYS A 37 -22.27 26.12 5.64
C LYS A 37 -21.82 26.06 7.11
N SER A 38 -21.87 27.18 7.84
CA SER A 38 -21.48 27.22 9.25
C SER A 38 -22.31 26.27 10.12
N ILE A 39 -23.63 26.24 9.91
CA ILE A 39 -24.56 25.32 10.62
C ILE A 39 -24.30 23.85 10.23
N SER A 40 -23.97 23.60 8.96
CA SER A 40 -23.64 22.27 8.45
C SER A 40 -22.28 21.77 8.89
N LYS A 41 -21.36 22.62 9.35
CA LYS A 41 -20.04 22.15 9.82
C LYS A 41 -20.19 21.16 10.97
N ARG A 42 -19.49 20.04 10.86
CA ARG A 42 -19.44 19.01 11.89
C ARG A 42 -18.29 19.29 12.86
N LYS A 43 -18.53 19.09 14.16
CA LYS A 43 -17.48 19.17 15.19
C LYS A 43 -16.38 18.12 14.94
N LYS A 44 -15.16 18.45 15.39
CA LYS A 44 -13.98 17.57 15.41
C LYS A 44 -14.34 16.23 16.09
N GLY A 45 -13.91 15.11 15.49
CA GLY A 45 -14.16 13.76 16.01
C GLY A 45 -15.20 12.93 15.23
N ASN A 46 -15.63 13.35 14.03
CA ASN A 46 -16.45 12.48 13.19
C ASN A 46 -15.59 11.37 12.57
N LYS A 47 -16.02 10.12 12.73
CA LYS A 47 -15.36 8.91 12.19
C LYS A 47 -15.60 8.71 10.69
N PHE A 48 -15.84 9.80 9.95
CA PHE A 48 -16.02 9.72 8.50
C PHE A 48 -14.66 9.80 7.83
N GLN A 49 -14.48 8.96 6.83
CA GLN A 49 -13.34 9.00 5.93
C GLN A 49 -13.88 9.03 4.50
N VAL A 50 -13.13 9.62 3.59
CA VAL A 50 -13.52 9.76 2.19
C VAL A 50 -12.53 9.03 1.31
N SER A 51 -13.03 8.20 0.40
CA SER A 51 -12.27 7.72 -0.74
C SER A 51 -12.60 8.59 -1.93
N LEU A 52 -11.60 9.17 -2.58
CA LEU A 52 -11.76 10.08 -3.71
C LEU A 52 -11.24 9.39 -4.96
N SER A 53 -12.06 9.23 -5.99
CA SER A 53 -11.62 8.74 -7.30
C SER A 53 -11.50 9.92 -8.26
N ILE A 54 -10.27 10.18 -8.69
CA ILE A 54 -9.95 11.29 -9.58
C ILE A 54 -10.43 11.03 -11.01
N GLY A 55 -10.29 9.81 -11.51
CA GLY A 55 -10.72 9.44 -12.86
C GLY A 55 -12.23 9.55 -13.02
N SER A 56 -12.98 8.96 -12.09
CA SER A 56 -14.45 8.97 -12.11
C SER A 56 -15.10 10.22 -11.50
N ARG A 57 -14.29 11.13 -10.93
CA ARG A 57 -14.75 12.35 -10.23
C ARG A 57 -15.81 12.06 -9.20
N SER A 58 -15.54 11.08 -8.36
CA SER A 58 -16.49 10.60 -7.35
C SER A 58 -15.87 10.58 -5.97
N LEU A 59 -16.74 10.60 -4.97
CA LEU A 59 -16.38 10.40 -3.58
C LEU A 59 -17.19 9.25 -2.99
N GLU A 60 -16.55 8.43 -2.18
CA GLU A 60 -17.20 7.44 -1.34
C GLU A 60 -16.98 7.81 0.12
N VAL A 61 -18.07 7.84 0.89
CA VAL A 61 -18.03 8.15 2.30
C VAL A 61 -18.07 6.86 3.10
N HIS A 62 -17.10 6.69 3.98
CA HIS A 62 -17.00 5.55 4.88
C HIS A 62 -17.15 6.00 6.32
N ARG A 63 -17.70 5.13 7.16
CA ARG A 63 -17.71 5.31 8.62
C ARG A 63 -17.29 4.01 9.28
N ASN A 64 -16.22 4.06 10.09
CA ASN A 64 -15.61 2.86 10.69
C ASN A 64 -15.32 1.78 9.63
N ASN A 65 -14.66 2.16 8.53
CA ASN A 65 -14.37 1.28 7.39
C ASN A 65 -15.57 0.69 6.64
N LYS A 66 -16.81 1.06 6.98
CA LYS A 66 -18.01 0.62 6.25
C LYS A 66 -18.49 1.70 5.31
N HIS A 67 -18.73 1.34 4.05
CA HIS A 67 -19.32 2.24 3.05
C HIS A 67 -20.69 2.76 3.52
N VAL A 68 -20.92 4.06 3.33
CA VAL A 68 -22.17 4.75 3.68
C VAL A 68 -22.88 5.22 2.42
N CYS A 69 -22.18 5.96 1.57
CA CYS A 69 -22.71 6.45 0.30
C CYS A 69 -21.60 6.85 -0.68
N GLY A 70 -21.87 6.68 -1.97
CA GLY A 70 -21.10 7.26 -3.06
C GLY A 70 -21.81 8.50 -3.62
N MET A 71 -21.05 9.47 -4.08
CA MET A 71 -21.54 10.65 -4.79
C MET A 71 -20.64 10.92 -6.00
N VAL A 72 -21.23 11.33 -7.12
CA VAL A 72 -20.50 11.67 -8.34
C VAL A 72 -20.60 13.17 -8.57
N PHE A 73 -19.51 13.78 -9.02
CA PHE A 73 -19.49 15.19 -9.35
C PHE A 73 -20.15 15.43 -10.70
N LYS A 74 -21.24 16.20 -10.71
CA LYS A 74 -22.01 16.55 -11.91
C LYS A 74 -22.70 17.90 -11.71
N MET A 75 -22.75 18.71 -12.77
CA MET A 75 -23.36 20.05 -12.72
C MET A 75 -22.80 20.86 -11.53
N ASN A 76 -21.46 20.84 -11.40
CA ASN A 76 -20.70 21.65 -10.45
C ASN A 76 -20.99 21.33 -8.98
N ARG A 77 -21.46 20.12 -8.66
CA ARG A 77 -21.72 19.64 -7.29
C ARG A 77 -21.71 18.11 -7.21
N PHE A 78 -21.61 17.58 -5.99
CA PHE A 78 -21.78 16.15 -5.76
C PHE A 78 -23.25 15.76 -5.69
N ILE A 79 -23.64 14.75 -6.48
CA ILE A 79 -24.99 14.20 -6.49
C ILE A 79 -24.98 12.71 -6.19
N ASP A 80 -26.09 12.20 -5.65
CA ASP A 80 -26.31 10.77 -5.48
C ASP A 80 -26.61 10.13 -6.83
N SER A 81 -25.59 9.52 -7.45
CA SER A 81 -25.71 8.83 -8.73
C SER A 81 -24.86 7.58 -8.70
N ARG A 82 -25.40 6.48 -9.24
CA ARG A 82 -24.63 5.25 -9.53
C ARG A 82 -24.07 5.24 -10.95
N ILE A 83 -24.32 6.29 -11.73
CA ILE A 83 -23.97 6.37 -13.15
C ILE A 83 -22.81 7.36 -13.31
N THR A 84 -21.70 6.86 -13.84
CA THR A 84 -20.52 7.63 -14.25
C THR A 84 -20.85 8.41 -15.54
N PRO A 85 -20.77 9.74 -15.55
CA PRO A 85 -21.04 10.51 -16.76
C PRO A 85 -19.88 10.42 -17.78
N PRO A 86 -20.16 10.56 -19.08
CA PRO A 86 -19.15 10.59 -20.15
C PRO A 86 -18.40 11.93 -20.28
N ILE A 87 -18.80 12.96 -19.53
CA ILE A 87 -18.24 14.33 -19.65
C ILE A 87 -17.24 14.54 -18.53
N ILE A 88 -16.00 14.89 -18.89
CA ILE A 88 -14.94 15.27 -17.97
C ILE A 88 -15.33 16.62 -17.36
N PRO A 89 -15.71 16.67 -16.07
CA PRO A 89 -16.06 17.91 -15.40
C PRO A 89 -14.83 18.82 -15.25
N ASP A 90 -15.08 20.13 -15.10
CA ASP A 90 -14.08 21.12 -14.73
C ASP A 90 -13.36 20.70 -13.43
N VAL A 91 -12.04 20.51 -13.53
CA VAL A 91 -11.18 20.04 -12.44
C VAL A 91 -11.09 21.05 -11.31
N THR A 92 -11.08 22.34 -11.63
CA THR A 92 -11.03 23.40 -10.64
C THR A 92 -12.29 23.35 -9.77
N GLN A 93 -13.47 23.22 -10.37
CA GLN A 93 -14.72 23.13 -9.62
C GLN A 93 -14.83 21.82 -8.82
N PHE A 94 -14.35 20.71 -9.38
CA PHE A 94 -14.29 19.45 -8.65
C PHE A 94 -13.42 19.56 -7.39
N ILE A 95 -12.25 20.19 -7.50
CA ILE A 95 -11.35 20.46 -6.37
C ILE A 95 -12.07 21.34 -5.33
N GLN A 96 -12.70 22.43 -5.76
CA GLN A 96 -13.42 23.36 -4.87
C GLN A 96 -14.54 22.66 -4.10
N GLU A 97 -15.36 21.86 -4.79
CA GLU A 97 -16.46 21.14 -4.16
C GLU A 97 -15.97 20.01 -3.25
N THR A 98 -14.88 19.34 -3.62
CA THR A 98 -14.24 18.35 -2.74
C THR A 98 -13.76 19.03 -1.46
N GLN A 99 -13.08 20.17 -1.57
CA GLN A 99 -12.61 20.94 -0.43
C GLN A 99 -13.78 21.44 0.43
N HIS A 100 -14.88 21.88 -0.19
CA HIS A 100 -16.09 22.27 0.52
C HIS A 100 -16.70 21.10 1.29
N PHE A 101 -16.83 19.92 0.66
CA PHE A 101 -17.28 18.70 1.32
C PHE A 101 -16.41 18.36 2.53
N MET A 102 -15.09 18.28 2.34
CA MET A 102 -14.14 17.97 3.41
C MET A 102 -14.25 18.98 4.57
N ASN A 103 -14.44 20.27 4.27
CA ASN A 103 -14.62 21.33 5.28
C ASN A 103 -15.94 21.22 6.06
N VAL A 104 -17.02 20.76 5.41
CA VAL A 104 -18.34 20.60 6.04
C VAL A 104 -18.35 19.39 6.97
N PHE A 105 -17.78 18.27 6.52
CA PHE A 105 -17.80 17.01 7.26
C PHE A 105 -16.62 16.81 8.21
N ASN A 106 -15.54 17.59 8.02
CA ASN A 106 -14.31 17.53 8.80
C ASN A 106 -13.77 16.10 8.90
N CYS A 107 -13.57 15.49 7.72
CA CYS A 107 -13.11 14.12 7.52
C CYS A 107 -11.69 14.08 6.92
N CYS A 108 -11.04 12.91 6.97
CA CYS A 108 -9.76 12.65 6.30
C CYS A 108 -9.96 11.85 5.01
N PHE A 109 -8.93 11.82 4.17
CA PHE A 109 -8.89 10.92 3.01
C PHE A 109 -8.42 9.54 3.46
N LYS A 110 -9.26 8.54 3.23
CA LYS A 110 -8.89 7.13 3.35
C LYS A 110 -8.05 6.73 2.14
N THR A 111 -8.59 6.94 0.95
CA THR A 111 -7.91 6.57 -0.31
C THR A 111 -8.08 7.69 -1.32
N ILE A 112 -7.02 8.00 -2.04
CA ILE A 112 -7.08 8.78 -3.28
C ILE A 112 -6.73 7.83 -4.42
N GLU A 113 -7.72 7.55 -5.26
CA GLU A 113 -7.59 6.67 -6.40
C GLU A 113 -7.30 7.47 -7.67
N LEU A 114 -6.24 7.08 -8.37
CA LEU A 114 -5.71 7.73 -9.55
C LEU A 114 -5.78 6.78 -10.75
N GLU A 115 -6.49 7.22 -11.78
CA GLU A 115 -6.44 6.67 -13.12
C GLU A 115 -5.62 7.63 -13.98
N LEU A 116 -4.32 7.38 -14.11
CA LEU A 116 -3.36 8.24 -14.79
C LEU A 116 -3.38 7.96 -16.30
N ASN A 117 -4.56 8.05 -16.91
CA ASN A 117 -4.80 7.78 -18.32
C ASN A 117 -5.66 8.89 -18.93
N PRO A 118 -5.61 9.08 -20.26
CA PRO A 118 -6.63 9.84 -20.96
C PRO A 118 -8.04 9.36 -20.56
N PRO A 119 -9.00 10.29 -20.39
CA PRO A 119 -8.92 11.64 -20.91
C PRO A 119 -8.40 12.69 -19.93
N LEU A 120 -7.81 12.28 -18.80
CA LEU A 120 -7.10 13.18 -17.89
C LEU A 120 -5.94 13.86 -18.62
N THR A 121 -5.91 15.19 -18.63
CA THR A 121 -4.81 15.96 -19.24
C THR A 121 -3.69 16.24 -18.24
N TYR A 122 -2.52 16.64 -18.73
CA TYR A 122 -1.40 17.03 -17.88
C TYR A 122 -1.69 18.25 -17.03
N ASP A 123 -2.37 19.26 -17.57
CA ASP A 123 -2.71 20.48 -16.81
C ASP A 123 -3.67 20.14 -15.67
N GLN A 124 -4.66 19.29 -15.95
CA GLN A 124 -5.57 18.78 -14.93
C GLN A 124 -4.83 17.99 -13.85
N LEU A 125 -3.93 17.09 -14.25
CA LEU A 125 -3.11 16.32 -13.32
C LEU A 125 -2.19 17.25 -12.48
N PHE A 126 -1.61 18.27 -13.10
CA PHE A 126 -0.77 19.27 -12.45
C PHE A 126 -1.54 20.06 -11.40
N GLU A 127 -2.71 20.59 -11.75
CA GLU A 127 -3.61 21.29 -10.82
C GLU A 127 -3.97 20.40 -9.62
N MET A 128 -4.31 19.13 -9.87
CA MET A 128 -4.66 18.20 -8.80
C MET A 128 -3.47 17.86 -7.92
N ILE A 129 -2.28 17.61 -8.48
CA ILE A 129 -1.07 17.35 -7.68
C ILE A 129 -0.74 18.55 -6.78
N ASN A 130 -0.82 19.78 -7.32
CA ASN A 130 -0.56 20.98 -6.53
C ASN A 130 -1.57 21.13 -5.40
N TRP A 131 -2.86 20.98 -5.70
CA TRP A 131 -3.90 20.97 -4.68
C TRP A 131 -3.61 19.92 -3.60
N LEU A 132 -3.36 18.67 -3.99
CA LEU A 132 -3.08 17.57 -3.05
C LEU A 132 -1.87 17.89 -2.16
N ASN A 133 -0.79 18.41 -2.74
CA ASN A 133 0.42 18.79 -2.02
C ASN A 133 0.17 19.90 -0.98
N GLU A 134 -0.70 20.87 -1.28
CA GLU A 134 -1.01 22.01 -0.41
C GLU A 134 -2.05 21.71 0.67
N MET A 135 -2.82 20.62 0.52
CA MET A 135 -3.86 20.27 1.50
C MET A 135 -3.26 19.99 2.89
N LYS A 136 -3.93 20.50 3.93
CA LYS A 136 -3.62 20.17 5.34
C LYS A 136 -4.12 18.80 5.77
N THR A 137 -5.14 18.28 5.10
CA THR A 137 -5.75 16.97 5.41
C THR A 137 -4.75 15.85 5.15
N GLU A 138 -4.68 14.88 6.06
CA GLU A 138 -3.87 13.67 5.87
C GLU A 138 -4.50 12.76 4.81
N ILE A 139 -3.63 12.02 4.11
CA ILE A 139 -4.00 11.02 3.12
C ILE A 139 -3.46 9.68 3.62
N GLU A 140 -4.37 8.75 3.91
CA GLU A 140 -3.98 7.42 4.38
C GLU A 140 -3.40 6.59 3.21
N GLU A 141 -4.09 6.49 2.08
CA GLU A 141 -3.65 5.70 0.92
C GLU A 141 -3.72 6.51 -0.38
N VAL A 142 -2.69 6.37 -1.22
CA VAL A 142 -2.75 6.72 -2.65
C VAL A 142 -2.71 5.43 -3.46
N ALA A 143 -3.72 5.22 -4.30
CA ALA A 143 -3.84 4.05 -5.16
C ALA A 143 -3.76 4.46 -6.64
N ILE A 144 -2.73 4.02 -7.37
CA ILE A 144 -2.63 4.24 -8.82
C ILE A 144 -3.11 2.97 -9.51
N VAL A 145 -4.40 2.94 -9.85
CA VAL A 145 -5.08 1.73 -10.33
C VAL A 145 -4.82 1.46 -11.81
N SER A 146 -4.54 2.51 -12.58
CA SER A 146 -4.17 2.42 -13.99
C SER A 146 -3.32 3.64 -14.37
N ALA A 147 -2.39 3.47 -15.32
CA ALA A 147 -1.54 4.57 -15.76
C ALA A 147 -0.95 4.37 -17.16
N LYS A 148 -0.78 5.47 -17.90
CA LYS A 148 0.19 5.59 -18.99
C LYS A 148 1.54 6.02 -18.42
N ARG A 149 2.61 5.51 -19.03
CA ARG A 149 4.02 5.75 -18.64
C ARG A 149 4.30 7.20 -18.24
N HIS A 150 3.99 8.14 -19.12
CA HIS A 150 4.33 9.55 -18.95
C HIS A 150 3.52 10.26 -17.86
N MET A 151 2.25 9.89 -17.66
CA MET A 151 1.42 10.43 -16.56
C MET A 151 1.87 9.87 -15.21
N PHE A 152 2.24 8.58 -15.17
CA PHE A 152 2.84 7.97 -13.99
C PHE A 152 4.13 8.68 -13.60
N GLU A 153 5.03 8.87 -14.57
CA GLU A 153 6.30 9.56 -14.35
C GLU A 153 6.10 10.98 -13.86
N PHE A 154 5.20 11.72 -14.50
CA PHE A 154 4.85 13.08 -14.10
C PHE A 154 4.32 13.16 -12.66
N PHE A 155 3.43 12.23 -12.28
CA PHE A 155 2.90 12.16 -10.93
C PHE A 155 4.01 11.86 -9.91
N MET A 156 4.78 10.80 -10.11
CA MET A 156 5.83 10.36 -9.19
C MET A 156 6.94 11.42 -9.02
N ASN A 157 7.18 12.26 -10.04
CA ASN A 157 8.15 13.34 -9.99
C ASN A 157 7.65 14.62 -9.28
N ARG A 158 6.34 14.85 -9.24
CA ARG A 158 5.75 16.10 -8.72
C ARG A 158 5.01 15.95 -7.40
N PHE A 159 4.51 14.76 -7.08
CA PHE A 159 3.85 14.51 -5.81
C PHE A 159 4.87 14.59 -4.67
N ARG A 160 4.55 15.35 -3.61
CA ARG A 160 5.44 15.65 -2.48
C ARG A 160 4.84 15.35 -1.12
N LYS A 161 3.51 15.16 -1.04
CA LYS A 161 2.82 14.95 0.22
C LYS A 161 3.13 13.58 0.81
N SER A 162 3.49 13.56 2.10
CA SER A 162 3.69 12.33 2.86
C SER A 162 2.36 11.57 3.00
N ILE A 163 2.41 10.25 2.82
CA ILE A 163 1.26 9.33 2.85
C ILE A 163 1.58 8.10 3.69
N ASN A 164 0.55 7.42 4.20
CA ASN A 164 0.80 6.19 4.95
C ASN A 164 1.04 5.01 4.00
N GLN A 165 0.28 4.94 2.89
CA GLN A 165 0.29 3.79 1.99
C GLN A 165 0.34 4.21 0.51
N LEU A 166 1.19 3.54 -0.27
CA LEU A 166 1.21 3.62 -1.73
C LEU A 166 0.86 2.26 -2.32
N TYR A 167 -0.17 2.23 -3.17
CA TYR A 167 -0.68 1.02 -3.81
C TYR A 167 -0.69 1.16 -5.34
N THR A 168 0.17 0.40 -6.03
CA THR A 168 0.32 0.45 -7.50
C THR A 168 0.09 -0.94 -8.14
N PRO A 169 -1.17 -1.42 -8.24
CA PRO A 169 -1.53 -2.73 -8.76
C PRO A 169 -1.49 -2.81 -10.30
N LEU A 170 -0.48 -2.20 -10.91
CA LEU A 170 -0.40 -1.94 -12.34
C LEU A 170 0.01 -3.18 -13.17
N ARG A 171 -0.90 -4.16 -13.30
CA ARG A 171 -0.62 -5.47 -13.94
C ARG A 171 -0.16 -5.37 -15.41
N TYR A 172 -0.68 -4.41 -16.15
CA TYR A 172 -0.43 -4.21 -17.59
C TYR A 172 0.38 -2.96 -17.89
N PHE A 173 1.07 -2.40 -16.88
CA PHE A 173 1.90 -1.23 -17.08
C PHE A 173 3.26 -1.62 -17.64
N GLU A 174 3.67 -0.87 -18.66
CA GLU A 174 4.99 -0.94 -19.28
C GLU A 174 5.78 0.27 -18.79
N SER A 175 6.75 0.02 -17.92
CA SER A 175 7.58 1.06 -17.34
C SER A 175 8.87 1.33 -18.14
N ASP A 176 9.08 0.65 -19.27
CA ASP A 176 10.33 0.61 -20.04
C ASP A 176 11.13 1.91 -19.99
N GLY A 177 12.25 1.91 -19.28
CA GLY A 177 13.16 3.06 -19.17
C GLY A 177 12.82 4.10 -18.10
N ILE A 178 11.73 3.98 -17.36
CA ILE A 178 11.52 4.73 -16.11
C ILE A 178 12.33 4.05 -15.01
N VAL A 179 13.25 4.80 -14.40
CA VAL A 179 13.99 4.36 -13.22
C VAL A 179 13.99 5.48 -12.20
N PHE A 180 13.35 5.24 -11.05
CA PHE A 180 13.36 6.20 -9.95
C PHE A 180 14.50 5.88 -9.00
N LYS A 181 15.38 6.85 -8.76
CA LYS A 181 16.44 6.75 -7.74
C LYS A 181 15.94 6.95 -6.32
N ARG A 182 14.86 7.71 -6.16
CA ARG A 182 14.21 7.98 -4.88
C ARG A 182 12.76 8.41 -5.10
N LEU A 183 11.92 8.17 -4.11
CA LEU A 183 10.61 8.79 -4.03
C LEU A 183 10.73 10.25 -3.59
N ASN A 184 9.90 11.10 -4.17
CA ASN A 184 9.85 12.53 -3.89
C ASN A 184 8.97 12.89 -2.68
N PHE A 185 8.42 11.87 -2.05
CA PHE A 185 7.50 11.91 -0.93
C PHE A 185 7.76 10.69 -0.04
N GLU A 186 7.33 10.78 1.21
CA GLU A 186 7.47 9.71 2.18
C GLU A 186 6.27 8.75 2.13
N VAL A 187 6.55 7.44 2.17
CA VAL A 187 5.57 6.37 2.38
C VAL A 187 5.88 5.72 3.72
N LYS A 188 5.01 5.90 4.72
CA LYS A 188 5.31 5.52 6.10
C LYS A 188 5.11 4.02 6.38
N GLU A 189 3.92 3.50 6.10
CA GLU A 189 3.50 2.17 6.57
C GLU A 189 3.65 1.09 5.51
N LEU A 190 3.15 1.32 4.29
CA LEU A 190 3.05 0.27 3.28
C LEU A 190 3.34 0.77 1.86
N PHE A 191 4.28 0.12 1.19
CA PHE A 191 4.49 0.23 -0.25
C PHE A 191 4.11 -1.08 -0.91
N TYR A 192 3.27 -1.03 -1.94
CA TYR A 192 2.87 -2.22 -2.70
C TYR A 192 2.87 -1.92 -4.20
N SER A 193 3.55 -2.75 -4.98
CA SER A 193 3.61 -2.64 -6.45
C SER A 193 3.70 -4.02 -7.13
N ILE A 194 2.91 -4.26 -8.18
CA ILE A 194 2.87 -5.57 -8.88
C ILE A 194 3.88 -5.70 -10.03
N ARG A 195 4.12 -4.61 -10.75
CA ARG A 195 5.10 -4.48 -11.85
C ARG A 195 6.04 -3.37 -11.46
N CYS A 196 7.12 -3.76 -10.81
CA CYS A 196 8.00 -2.86 -10.10
C CYS A 196 9.35 -2.71 -10.82
N ASP A 197 9.38 -2.89 -12.14
CA ASP A 197 10.61 -2.80 -12.95
C ASP A 197 11.26 -1.39 -12.89
N TRP A 198 10.48 -0.36 -12.53
CA TRP A 198 10.95 1.02 -12.30
C TRP A 198 11.60 1.25 -10.93
N PHE A 199 11.53 0.25 -10.04
CA PHE A 199 12.01 0.30 -8.67
C PHE A 199 13.36 -0.40 -8.58
N ASN A 200 14.40 0.37 -8.26
CA ASN A 200 15.78 -0.11 -8.19
C ASN A 200 16.32 -0.06 -6.75
N LEU A 201 17.58 -0.46 -6.61
CA LEU A 201 18.27 -0.57 -5.31
C LEU A 201 18.42 0.79 -4.62
N GLU A 202 18.69 1.84 -5.40
CA GLU A 202 18.81 3.20 -4.88
C GLU A 202 17.47 3.67 -4.29
N CYS A 203 16.36 3.39 -4.97
CA CYS A 203 15.02 3.71 -4.46
C CYS A 203 14.73 2.99 -3.15
N LEU A 204 14.95 1.67 -3.11
CA LEU A 204 14.75 0.85 -1.93
C LEU A 204 15.59 1.35 -0.73
N SER A 205 16.86 1.66 -0.99
CA SER A 205 17.81 2.10 0.04
C SER A 205 17.49 3.48 0.61
N ASN A 206 16.74 4.30 -0.11
CA ASN A 206 16.31 5.62 0.33
C ASN A 206 14.93 5.61 1.02
N MET A 207 14.23 4.48 1.03
CA MET A 207 12.93 4.37 1.70
C MET A 207 13.07 4.11 3.20
N ASN A 208 12.16 4.69 3.98
CA ASN A 208 12.03 4.40 5.41
C ASN A 208 10.64 3.84 5.75
N THR A 209 10.11 3.04 4.83
CA THR A 209 8.78 2.41 4.93
C THR A 209 8.82 1.16 5.80
N GLU A 210 7.78 0.92 6.59
CA GLU A 210 7.71 -0.27 7.46
C GLU A 210 7.51 -1.57 6.69
N ASN A 211 6.67 -1.57 5.65
CA ASN A 211 6.32 -2.77 4.89
C ASN A 211 6.45 -2.50 3.39
N ILE A 212 7.19 -3.33 2.68
CA ILE A 212 7.44 -3.19 1.25
C ILE A 212 7.04 -4.48 0.55
N SER A 213 6.26 -4.39 -0.53
CA SER A 213 5.92 -5.51 -1.39
C SER A 213 6.10 -5.10 -2.85
N ALA A 214 7.20 -5.54 -3.45
CA ALA A 214 7.56 -5.22 -4.83
C ALA A 214 7.63 -6.51 -5.64
N TYR A 215 6.63 -6.73 -6.49
CA TYR A 215 6.56 -7.89 -7.38
C TYR A 215 7.04 -7.53 -8.78
N LYS A 216 7.53 -8.54 -9.50
CA LYS A 216 8.10 -8.43 -10.85
C LYS A 216 9.05 -7.24 -10.92
N ASN A 217 10.09 -7.31 -10.09
CA ASN A 217 11.20 -6.37 -10.11
C ASN A 217 12.42 -7.04 -10.78
N ASN A 218 13.42 -6.24 -11.13
CA ASN A 218 14.60 -6.71 -11.84
C ASN A 218 15.85 -6.79 -10.95
N PHE A 219 15.67 -6.96 -9.63
CA PHE A 219 16.80 -7.11 -8.73
C PHE A 219 17.64 -8.33 -9.10
N SER A 220 18.93 -8.11 -9.31
CA SER A 220 19.90 -9.18 -9.44
C SER A 220 20.26 -9.79 -8.07
N ALA A 221 20.89 -10.97 -8.07
CA ALA A 221 21.41 -11.57 -6.85
C ALA A 221 22.40 -10.64 -6.13
N GLU A 222 23.23 -9.92 -6.90
CA GLU A 222 24.19 -8.95 -6.39
C GLU A 222 23.50 -7.75 -5.74
N GLU A 223 22.46 -7.19 -6.36
CA GLU A 223 21.72 -6.06 -5.78
C GLU A 223 21.00 -6.45 -4.49
N LEU A 224 20.40 -7.64 -4.45
CA LEU A 224 19.81 -8.19 -3.22
C LEU A 224 20.86 -8.37 -2.12
N ASN A 225 22.06 -8.85 -2.48
CA ASN A 225 23.17 -8.98 -1.53
C ASN A 225 23.63 -7.62 -0.99
N VAL A 226 23.77 -6.62 -1.86
CA VAL A 226 24.13 -5.25 -1.46
C VAL A 226 23.08 -4.67 -0.51
N PHE A 227 21.79 -4.88 -0.80
CA PHE A 227 20.71 -4.48 0.09
C PHE A 227 20.83 -5.13 1.47
N LEU A 228 21.00 -6.46 1.53
CA LEU A 228 21.08 -7.19 2.80
C LEU A 228 22.29 -6.79 3.63
N ARG A 229 23.46 -6.60 3.02
CA ARG A 229 24.66 -6.12 3.71
C ARG A 229 24.49 -4.69 4.21
N SER A 230 23.93 -3.79 3.40
CA SER A 230 23.63 -2.41 3.81
C SER A 230 22.66 -2.37 5.00
N TRP A 231 21.65 -3.24 5.01
CA TRP A 231 20.75 -3.41 6.15
C TRP A 231 21.48 -3.97 7.38
N GLN A 232 22.32 -5.00 7.21
CA GLN A 232 23.12 -5.63 8.27
C GLN A 232 24.07 -4.63 8.96
N GLU A 233 24.62 -3.69 8.20
CA GLU A 233 25.45 -2.60 8.70
C GLU A 233 24.63 -1.45 9.34
N GLY A 234 23.29 -1.49 9.24
CA GLY A 234 22.40 -0.47 9.79
C GLY A 234 22.34 0.84 8.98
N LYS A 235 22.83 0.81 7.73
CA LYS A 235 22.90 1.99 6.84
C LYS A 235 21.56 2.36 6.22
N THR A 236 20.67 1.38 6.01
CA THR A 236 19.38 1.60 5.36
C THR A 236 18.19 0.99 6.10
N ASN A 237 16.98 1.40 5.72
CA ASN A 237 15.68 0.79 6.06
C ASN A 237 15.50 0.46 7.56
N ARG A 238 15.81 1.41 8.45
CA ARG A 238 15.78 1.21 9.91
C ARG A 238 14.39 0.85 10.44
N ASN A 239 13.32 1.38 9.84
CA ASN A 239 11.95 1.10 10.26
C ASN A 239 11.32 -0.14 9.59
N LEU A 240 12.05 -0.82 8.72
CA LEU A 240 11.53 -1.96 7.97
C LEU A 240 11.19 -3.11 8.94
N LYS A 241 9.98 -3.62 8.80
CA LYS A 241 9.39 -4.76 9.52
C LYS A 241 9.21 -5.95 8.59
N GLN A 242 8.80 -5.70 7.34
CA GLN A 242 8.61 -6.74 6.33
C GLN A 242 9.02 -6.23 4.95
N ILE A 243 9.70 -7.07 4.17
CA ILE A 243 9.88 -6.85 2.75
C ILE A 243 9.58 -8.13 1.97
N VAL A 244 8.82 -7.99 0.90
CA VAL A 244 8.50 -9.03 -0.07
C VAL A 244 9.01 -8.57 -1.42
N LEU A 245 10.07 -9.22 -1.91
CA LEU A 245 10.62 -8.98 -3.23
C LEU A 245 10.37 -10.20 -4.10
N VAL A 246 9.59 -10.04 -5.18
CA VAL A 246 9.43 -11.09 -6.19
C VAL A 246 10.12 -10.64 -7.46
N THR A 247 11.27 -11.23 -7.75
CA THR A 247 12.09 -10.92 -8.92
C THR A 247 11.52 -11.58 -10.18
N SER A 248 11.79 -10.99 -11.34
CA SER A 248 11.39 -11.55 -12.64
C SER A 248 12.18 -12.82 -13.00
N VAL A 249 13.38 -12.97 -12.45
CA VAL A 249 14.26 -14.13 -12.64
C VAL A 249 14.69 -14.69 -11.29
N SER A 250 14.74 -16.01 -11.17
CA SER A 250 15.22 -16.66 -9.95
C SER A 250 16.72 -16.46 -9.75
N SER A 251 17.12 -16.14 -8.51
CA SER A 251 18.51 -15.95 -8.11
C SER A 251 18.99 -17.09 -7.22
N ASP A 252 20.28 -17.40 -7.29
CA ASP A 252 20.91 -18.38 -6.40
C ASP A 252 20.97 -17.82 -4.97
N MET A 253 20.37 -18.53 -4.02
CA MET A 253 20.33 -18.14 -2.61
C MET A 253 21.73 -17.97 -2.02
N LYS A 254 22.73 -18.74 -2.45
CA LYS A 254 24.11 -18.59 -1.96
C LYS A 254 24.74 -17.29 -2.44
N GLU A 255 24.44 -16.85 -3.66
CA GLU A 255 24.93 -15.58 -4.19
C GLU A 255 24.27 -14.39 -3.48
N VAL A 256 22.94 -14.46 -3.29
CA VAL A 256 22.18 -13.42 -2.57
C VAL A 256 22.69 -13.24 -1.13
N LEU A 257 23.07 -14.33 -0.46
CA LEU A 257 23.44 -14.34 0.95
C LEU A 257 24.94 -14.38 1.22
N LYS A 258 25.75 -14.21 0.16
CA LYS A 258 27.19 -14.22 0.26
C LYS A 258 27.67 -13.18 1.28
N ASP A 259 28.52 -13.61 2.20
CA ASP A 259 29.12 -12.78 3.25
C ASP A 259 28.09 -12.12 4.21
N CYS A 260 26.84 -12.60 4.27
CA CYS A 260 25.83 -12.08 5.22
C CYS A 260 25.84 -12.80 6.58
N GLY A 261 26.68 -13.82 6.79
CA GLY A 261 26.65 -14.64 8.00
C GLY A 261 25.30 -15.36 8.20
N ALA A 262 24.71 -15.82 7.10
CA ALA A 262 23.38 -16.40 7.10
C ALA A 262 23.36 -17.82 7.71
N GLU A 263 22.37 -18.09 8.57
CA GLU A 263 22.20 -19.39 9.24
C GLU A 263 20.88 -20.04 8.83
N LEU A 264 20.92 -21.27 8.32
CA LEU A 264 19.72 -22.01 7.94
C LEU A 264 19.14 -22.76 9.16
N MET A 265 17.91 -22.40 9.53
CA MET A 265 17.26 -22.88 10.75
C MET A 265 16.24 -24.00 10.48
N ASP A 266 16.23 -25.01 11.36
CA ASP A 266 15.32 -26.15 11.26
C ASP A 266 13.88 -25.74 11.65
N PRO A 267 12.88 -25.96 10.76
CA PRO A 267 11.50 -25.60 11.03
C PRO A 267 10.87 -26.35 12.19
N ARG A 268 11.41 -27.52 12.56
CA ARG A 268 10.89 -28.34 13.67
C ARG A 268 11.18 -27.72 15.03
N THR A 269 12.30 -26.99 15.15
CA THR A 269 12.79 -26.45 16.43
C THR A 269 12.71 -24.93 16.51
N THR A 270 12.70 -24.24 15.38
CA THR A 270 12.70 -22.77 15.32
C THR A 270 11.32 -22.24 14.96
N LYS A 271 10.72 -21.45 15.85
CA LYS A 271 9.38 -20.86 15.65
C LYS A 271 9.39 -19.40 16.07
N LEU A 272 8.97 -18.51 15.18
CA LEU A 272 8.87 -17.08 15.42
C LEU A 272 7.43 -16.61 15.19
N LYS A 273 6.96 -15.67 16.02
CA LYS A 273 5.67 -15.00 15.85
C LYS A 273 5.91 -13.60 15.31
N PHE A 274 5.22 -13.26 14.23
CA PHE A 274 5.34 -11.96 13.59
C PHE A 274 3.95 -11.38 13.31
N ARG A 275 3.81 -10.07 13.44
CA ARG A 275 2.55 -9.37 13.13
C ARG A 275 2.66 -8.74 11.75
N GLU A 276 2.12 -9.42 10.76
CA GLU A 276 2.13 -8.99 9.36
C GLU A 276 1.14 -7.85 9.12
N ARG A 277 1.48 -6.95 8.20
CA ARG A 277 0.59 -5.89 7.72
C ARG A 277 0.38 -6.05 6.23
N ASN A 278 -0.88 -6.20 5.83
CA ASN A 278 -1.29 -6.05 4.44
C ASN A 278 -2.27 -4.89 4.29
N ARG A 279 -2.80 -4.70 3.08
CA ARG A 279 -3.80 -3.67 2.77
C ARG A 279 -5.08 -3.78 3.62
N PHE A 280 -5.44 -4.99 4.06
CA PHE A 280 -6.66 -5.25 4.83
C PHE A 280 -6.48 -5.08 6.34
N GLY A 281 -5.23 -4.97 6.82
CA GLY A 281 -4.91 -4.73 8.22
C GLY A 281 -3.79 -5.62 8.73
N TYR A 282 -3.70 -5.72 10.06
CA TYR A 282 -2.74 -6.56 10.74
C TYR A 282 -3.28 -7.96 10.99
N PHE A 283 -2.44 -8.96 10.83
CA PHE A 283 -2.73 -10.34 11.20
C PHE A 283 -1.48 -11.00 11.80
N ASP A 284 -1.70 -11.92 12.73
CA ASP A 284 -0.60 -12.66 13.34
C ASP A 284 -0.22 -13.84 12.43
N SER A 285 1.08 -14.03 12.28
CA SER A 285 1.68 -15.05 11.43
C SER A 285 2.81 -15.75 12.17
N ARG A 286 3.06 -17.00 11.78
CA ARG A 286 4.15 -17.80 12.34
C ARG A 286 5.15 -18.17 11.25
N ILE A 287 6.42 -18.07 11.58
CA ILE A 287 7.54 -18.45 10.72
C ILE A 287 8.22 -19.65 11.38
N TYR A 288 8.35 -20.75 10.64
CA TYR A 288 9.00 -21.96 11.11
C TYR A 288 10.32 -22.15 10.36
N GLY A 289 11.44 -22.11 11.08
CA GLY A 289 12.78 -22.15 10.49
C GLY A 289 13.09 -20.88 9.71
N GLY A 290 13.63 -21.04 8.50
CA GLY A 290 14.03 -19.94 7.62
C GLY A 290 15.54 -19.71 7.64
N ILE A 291 15.98 -18.64 6.98
CA ILE A 291 17.38 -18.22 7.00
C ILE A 291 17.51 -16.98 7.87
N HIS A 292 18.32 -17.06 8.91
CA HIS A 292 18.57 -15.99 9.86
C HIS A 292 19.78 -15.17 9.44
N ILE A 293 19.65 -13.85 9.48
CA ILE A 293 20.74 -12.88 9.29
C ILE A 293 20.70 -11.93 10.48
N ARG A 294 21.84 -11.73 11.15
CA ARG A 294 21.93 -10.79 12.28
C ARG A 294 22.55 -9.48 11.84
N ARG A 295 21.91 -8.39 12.24
CA ARG A 295 22.43 -7.03 12.15
C ARG A 295 23.49 -6.79 13.22
N ASN A 296 24.38 -5.82 13.01
CA ASN A 296 25.45 -5.51 13.97
C ASN A 296 24.96 -5.07 15.36
N ASP A 297 23.73 -4.59 15.48
CA ASP A 297 23.10 -4.24 16.76
C ASP A 297 22.25 -5.38 17.37
N GLY A 298 22.28 -6.56 16.78
CA GLY A 298 21.56 -7.74 17.25
C GLY A 298 20.15 -7.93 16.67
N ARG A 299 19.61 -6.99 15.88
CA ARG A 299 18.33 -7.20 15.17
C ARG A 299 18.41 -8.42 14.25
N LEU A 300 17.30 -9.13 14.13
CA LEU A 300 17.21 -10.37 13.36
C LEU A 300 16.38 -10.13 12.09
N ALA A 301 16.95 -10.49 10.93
CA ALA A 301 16.20 -10.68 9.70
C ALA A 301 16.00 -12.18 9.46
N VAL A 302 14.80 -12.56 9.02
CA VAL A 302 14.44 -13.94 8.71
C VAL A 302 13.87 -14.02 7.31
N ILE A 303 14.55 -14.73 6.43
CA ILE A 303 14.03 -15.07 5.10
C ILE A 303 13.20 -16.34 5.23
N ARG A 304 11.91 -16.24 4.94
CA ARG A 304 11.00 -17.39 4.96
C ARG A 304 11.27 -18.29 3.75
N THR A 305 11.42 -19.59 4.01
CA THR A 305 11.79 -20.59 2.98
C THR A 305 10.70 -21.64 2.74
N ASP A 306 9.69 -21.71 3.59
CA ASP A 306 8.70 -22.78 3.61
C ASP A 306 7.58 -22.62 2.57
N GLY A 307 7.31 -21.39 2.13
CA GLY A 307 6.22 -21.09 1.19
C GLY A 307 4.83 -21.34 1.78
N TYR A 308 4.71 -21.40 3.10
CA TYR A 308 3.45 -21.62 3.82
C TYR A 308 3.08 -20.41 4.67
N ASP A 309 1.79 -20.06 4.68
CA ASP A 309 1.24 -19.04 5.57
C ASP A 309 0.57 -19.72 6.76
N TYR A 310 1.21 -19.66 7.92
CA TYR A 310 0.68 -20.22 9.15
C TYR A 310 -0.08 -19.17 9.94
N PHE A 311 -1.40 -19.13 9.74
CA PHE A 311 -2.31 -18.23 10.46
C PHE A 311 -2.74 -18.79 11.84
N ARG A 312 -2.42 -20.05 12.17
CA ARG A 312 -2.79 -20.73 13.43
C ARG A 312 -1.61 -21.53 14.00
N GLU A 313 -1.78 -22.09 15.20
CA GLU A 313 -0.84 -23.05 15.77
C GLU A 313 -1.00 -24.39 15.07
N ASP A 314 -0.40 -24.48 13.90
CA ASP A 314 -0.37 -25.73 13.14
C ASP A 314 0.99 -26.40 13.33
N ASN A 315 0.97 -27.73 13.23
CA ASN A 315 2.19 -28.51 13.17
C ASN A 315 2.92 -28.22 11.86
N VAL A 316 4.25 -28.26 11.91
CA VAL A 316 5.10 -28.10 10.72
C VAL A 316 4.73 -29.19 9.72
N HIS A 317 4.34 -28.78 8.52
CA HIS A 317 3.92 -29.72 7.48
C HIS A 317 5.11 -30.56 6.99
N GLU A 318 4.91 -31.86 6.71
CA GLU A 318 6.00 -32.75 6.28
C GLU A 318 6.71 -32.25 5.01
N ARG A 319 5.95 -31.63 4.09
CA ARG A 319 6.49 -30.99 2.89
C ARG A 319 7.53 -29.90 3.20
N GLN A 320 7.33 -29.13 4.27
CA GLN A 320 8.28 -28.12 4.71
C GLN A 320 9.56 -28.75 5.25
N ILE A 321 9.46 -29.83 6.03
CA ILE A 321 10.63 -30.58 6.53
C ILE A 321 11.43 -31.15 5.37
N ARG A 322 10.78 -31.77 4.39
CA ARG A 322 11.45 -32.30 3.19
C ARG A 322 12.14 -31.19 2.39
N LYS A 323 11.49 -30.03 2.20
CA LYS A 323 12.11 -28.87 1.52
C LYS A 323 13.34 -28.39 2.29
N TYR A 324 13.25 -28.26 3.62
CA TYR A 324 14.37 -27.87 4.48
C TYR A 324 15.55 -28.84 4.35
N LEU A 325 15.33 -30.16 4.45
CA LEU A 325 16.41 -31.15 4.38
C LEU A 325 17.13 -31.08 3.03
N ARG A 326 16.39 -31.01 1.92
CA ARG A 326 16.97 -30.83 0.59
C ARG A 326 17.81 -29.56 0.49
N ASN A 327 17.26 -28.43 0.96
CA ASN A 327 17.94 -27.14 0.89
C ASN A 327 19.18 -27.11 1.80
N ARG A 328 19.15 -27.80 2.94
CA ARG A 328 20.28 -27.93 3.87
C ARG A 328 21.44 -28.70 3.24
N ASP A 329 21.15 -29.75 2.48
CA ASP A 329 22.20 -30.52 1.80
C ASP A 329 22.90 -29.67 0.74
N ILE A 330 22.14 -28.86 -0.03
CA ILE A 330 22.70 -27.86 -0.96
C ILE A 330 23.49 -26.79 -0.20
N TRP A 331 22.94 -26.28 0.90
CA TRP A 331 23.54 -25.22 1.74
C TRP A 331 24.92 -25.61 2.25
N ASN A 332 25.04 -26.83 2.81
CA ASN A 332 26.27 -27.34 3.43
C ASN A 332 27.32 -27.84 2.43
N SER A 333 26.95 -28.06 1.17
CA SER A 333 27.88 -28.55 0.16
C SER A 333 28.61 -27.40 -0.53
N GLU A 334 29.92 -27.29 -0.33
CA GLU A 334 30.75 -26.25 -0.98
C GLU A 334 30.83 -26.41 -2.50
N ASN A 335 30.71 -27.64 -3.01
CA ASN A 335 30.89 -28.00 -4.43
C ASN A 335 29.66 -28.69 -5.06
N SER A 336 28.46 -28.48 -4.52
CA SER A 336 27.23 -29.05 -5.09
C SER A 336 26.98 -28.50 -6.50
N HIS A 337 26.74 -29.40 -7.47
CA HIS A 337 26.21 -29.02 -8.77
C HIS A 337 24.76 -28.50 -8.67
N ASP A 338 24.01 -28.93 -7.65
CA ASP A 338 22.67 -28.44 -7.38
C ASP A 338 22.71 -27.04 -6.78
N LYS A 339 21.91 -26.13 -7.35
CA LYS A 339 21.73 -24.75 -6.89
C LYS A 339 20.34 -24.55 -6.30
N TRP A 340 20.26 -23.71 -5.27
CA TRP A 340 18.99 -23.32 -4.68
C TRP A 340 18.54 -21.97 -5.26
N TYR A 341 17.72 -22.05 -6.30
CA TYR A 341 17.12 -20.89 -6.92
C TYR A 341 15.81 -20.48 -6.25
N GLU A 342 15.67 -19.20 -5.92
CA GLU A 342 14.42 -18.59 -5.47
C GLU A 342 14.15 -17.31 -6.23
N HIS A 343 12.88 -17.00 -6.46
CA HIS A 343 12.44 -15.75 -7.10
C HIS A 343 11.58 -14.89 -6.16
N ALA A 344 11.29 -15.39 -4.95
CA ALA A 344 10.48 -14.70 -3.95
C ALA A 344 11.22 -14.65 -2.61
N PHE A 345 11.54 -13.45 -2.17
CA PHE A 345 12.27 -13.16 -0.94
C PHE A 345 11.32 -12.48 0.04
N ASN A 346 10.77 -13.28 0.96
CA ASN A 346 9.92 -12.80 2.04
C ASN A 346 10.77 -12.68 3.30
N ILE A 347 11.12 -11.44 3.66
CA ILE A 347 12.06 -11.14 4.74
C ILE A 347 11.34 -10.38 5.86
N TYR A 348 11.49 -10.87 7.08
CA TYR A 348 10.86 -10.36 8.29
C TYR A 348 11.92 -9.85 9.25
N PHE A 349 11.72 -8.66 9.81
CA PHE A 349 12.69 -7.99 10.67
C PHE A 349 12.14 -7.85 12.10
N PHE A 350 12.89 -8.37 13.06
CA PHE A 350 12.55 -8.40 14.48
C PHE A 350 13.32 -7.34 15.27
#